data_AF-A0A1V0I2P3-F1
#
_entry.id   AF-A0A1V0I2P3-F1
#
_cell.length_a   1.000
_cell.length_b   1.000
_cell.length_c   1.000
_cell.angle_alpha   90.00
_cell.angle_beta   90.00
_cell.angle_gamma   90.00
#
_symmetry.space_group_name_H-M   'P 1'
#
loop_
_entity.id
_entity.type
_entity.pdbx_description
1 polymer ?
#
loop_
_entity_poly.entity_id
_entity_poly.type
_entity_poly.pdbx_seq_one_letter_code
_entity_poly.pdbx_strand_id
1 'polypeptide(L)'
;MGQALDSLQDDVSLAVTGKALTMPVAILHGDADWIVPKSEWDAPFGAIATDRKRMYLSQTDTHGCPGHFANHEQATDDTSFFRPLLSLLLLDGVGAEDNLDWRYLWSALDRVIRDGARADQLDFDMGQWSDGRPVRQVEVYLSGS
;
A
#
# COMPACT_ATOMS: atom_id res chain seq x y z
N MET A 1 25.02 -14.66 -11.66
CA MET A 1 23.77 -14.61 -10.87
C MET A 1 23.93 -15.10 -9.42
N GLY A 2 25.12 -15.47 -8.94
CA GLY A 2 25.30 -15.97 -7.57
C GLY A 2 25.55 -14.89 -6.49
N GLN A 3 26.01 -13.70 -6.86
CA GLN A 3 26.38 -12.65 -5.88
C GLN A 3 25.24 -11.66 -5.55
N ALA A 4 24.15 -11.64 -6.32
CA ALA A 4 22.99 -10.77 -6.05
C ALA A 4 22.03 -11.36 -5.00
N LEU A 5 22.22 -12.63 -4.63
CA LEU A 5 21.41 -13.34 -3.64
C LEU A 5 22.09 -13.40 -2.27
N ASP A 6 23.40 -13.17 -2.20
CA ASP A 6 24.20 -13.22 -0.96
C ASP A 6 24.07 -11.95 -0.09
N SER A 7 23.36 -10.91 -0.55
CA SER A 7 23.21 -9.64 0.16
C SER A 7 21.84 -9.43 0.84
N LEU A 8 21.00 -10.46 0.95
CA LEU A 8 19.72 -10.39 1.71
C LEU A 8 19.92 -10.69 3.20
N GLN A 9 21.07 -10.31 3.77
CA GLN A 9 21.48 -10.79 5.10
C GLN A 9 20.71 -10.15 6.28
N ASP A 10 19.71 -9.32 6.02
CA ASP A 10 18.83 -8.71 7.03
C ASP A 10 17.34 -8.84 6.65
N ASP A 11 16.90 -10.04 6.24
CA ASP A 11 15.47 -10.30 6.03
C ASP A 11 14.68 -10.05 7.33
N VAL A 12 13.87 -9.00 7.34
CA VAL A 12 12.98 -8.65 8.45
C VAL A 12 11.79 -9.61 8.47
N SER A 13 11.82 -10.58 9.38
CA SER A 13 10.69 -11.51 9.56
C SER A 13 9.57 -10.88 10.38
N LEU A 14 8.40 -10.65 9.77
CA LEU A 14 7.20 -10.19 10.49
C LEU A 14 6.74 -11.17 11.59
N ALA A 15 7.05 -12.46 11.46
CA ALA A 15 6.80 -13.45 12.51
C ALA A 15 7.58 -13.17 13.81
N VAL A 16 8.71 -12.47 13.70
CA VAL A 16 9.56 -12.05 14.82
C VAL A 16 9.28 -10.60 15.18
N THR A 17 9.38 -9.67 14.23
CA THR A 17 9.26 -8.23 14.48
C THR A 17 7.83 -7.80 14.81
N GLY A 18 6.82 -8.45 14.22
CA GLY A 18 5.41 -8.19 14.50
C GLY A 18 5.07 -8.34 15.99
N LYS A 19 5.76 -9.23 16.71
CA LYS A 19 5.56 -9.44 18.15
C LYS A 19 5.92 -8.22 19.01
N ALA A 20 6.80 -7.34 18.51
CA ALA A 20 7.19 -6.11 19.20
C ALA A 20 6.24 -4.93 18.91
N LEU A 21 5.38 -5.06 17.89
CA LEU A 21 4.47 -3.99 17.48
C LEU A 21 3.23 -3.95 18.39
N THR A 22 3.29 -3.11 19.42
CA THR A 22 2.23 -2.94 20.44
C THR A 22 1.45 -1.62 20.30
N MET A 23 1.95 -0.70 19.48
CA MET A 23 1.28 0.53 19.07
C MET A 23 0.19 0.25 18.01
N PRO A 24 -0.72 1.18 17.71
CA PRO A 24 -1.60 1.08 16.56
C PRO A 24 -0.84 0.91 15.23
N VAL A 25 -1.30 0.01 14.35
CA VAL A 25 -0.65 -0.30 13.07
C VAL A 25 -1.65 -0.16 11.91
N ALA A 26 -1.22 0.48 10.82
CA ALA A 26 -1.88 0.42 9.53
C ALA A 26 -0.94 -0.23 8.51
N ILE A 27 -1.49 -1.08 7.65
CA ILE A 27 -0.84 -1.51 6.42
C ILE A 27 -1.66 -0.93 5.26
N LEU A 28 -1.02 -0.13 4.41
CA LEU A 28 -1.63 0.40 3.20
C LEU A 28 -1.15 -0.44 2.04
N HIS A 29 -2.07 -1.14 1.38
CA HIS A 29 -1.77 -2.09 0.32
C HIS A 29 -2.70 -1.89 -0.88
N GLY A 30 -2.34 -2.47 -2.02
CA GLY A 30 -3.11 -2.37 -3.26
C GLY A 30 -3.87 -3.66 -3.57
N ASP A 31 -5.08 -3.56 -4.11
CA ASP A 31 -5.91 -4.73 -4.44
C ASP A 31 -5.32 -5.62 -5.54
N ALA A 32 -4.47 -5.03 -6.39
CA ALA A 32 -3.85 -5.62 -7.56
C ALA A 32 -2.33 -5.75 -7.45
N ASP A 33 -1.77 -5.67 -6.23
CA ASP A 33 -0.36 -6.02 -6.01
C ASP A 33 -0.10 -7.48 -6.42
N TRP A 34 0.66 -7.66 -7.50
CA TRP A 34 1.01 -8.99 -8.02
C TRP A 34 2.35 -9.51 -7.48
N ILE A 35 3.16 -8.64 -6.86
CA ILE A 35 4.45 -9.00 -6.26
C ILE A 35 4.21 -9.62 -4.89
N VAL A 36 3.35 -9.00 -4.07
CA VAL A 36 2.87 -9.52 -2.79
C VAL A 36 1.34 -9.45 -2.78
N PRO A 37 0.66 -10.49 -3.31
CA PRO A 37 -0.80 -10.54 -3.34
C PRO A 37 -1.42 -10.36 -1.95
N LYS A 38 -2.56 -9.65 -1.88
CA LYS A 38 -3.29 -9.44 -0.62
C LYS A 38 -3.55 -10.73 0.17
N SER A 39 -3.76 -11.86 -0.51
CA SER A 39 -3.98 -13.17 0.12
C SER A 39 -2.78 -13.71 0.89
N GLU A 40 -1.56 -13.22 0.61
CA GLU A 40 -0.35 -13.60 1.33
C GLU A 40 -0.22 -12.89 2.70
N TRP A 41 -1.10 -11.92 3.00
CA TRP A 41 -1.02 -11.11 4.22
C TRP A 41 -1.71 -11.69 5.44
N ASP A 42 -2.56 -12.71 5.31
CA ASP A 42 -3.30 -13.28 6.46
C ASP A 42 -2.35 -13.71 7.60
N ALA A 43 -1.33 -14.51 7.28
CA ALA A 43 -0.39 -15.02 8.28
C ALA A 43 0.57 -13.93 8.80
N PRO A 44 1.19 -13.09 7.96
CA PRO A 44 2.01 -11.96 8.42
C PRO A 44 1.23 -10.95 9.27
N PHE A 45 -0.01 -10.61 8.90
CA PHE A 45 -0.88 -9.73 9.67
C PHE A 45 -1.20 -10.33 11.04
N GLY A 46 -1.44 -11.64 11.09
CA GLY A 46 -1.65 -12.39 12.33
C GLY A 46 -0.47 -12.31 13.30
N ALA A 47 0.77 -12.16 12.81
CA ALA A 47 1.97 -12.08 13.65
C ALA A 47 2.16 -10.74 14.39
N ILE A 48 1.44 -9.69 13.99
CA ILE A 48 1.49 -8.38 14.65
C ILE A 48 0.78 -8.46 16.01
N ALA A 49 1.46 -8.12 17.09
CA ALA A 49 0.96 -8.37 18.45
C ALA A 49 -0.26 -7.52 18.85
N THR A 50 -0.35 -6.27 18.38
CA THR A 50 -1.47 -5.40 18.69
C THR A 50 -2.77 -5.85 18.02
N ASP A 51 -3.90 -5.72 18.69
CA ASP A 51 -5.24 -5.84 18.07
C ASP A 51 -5.71 -4.51 17.46
N ARG A 52 -5.01 -3.42 17.76
CA ARG A 52 -5.20 -2.10 17.11
C ARG A 52 -4.45 -2.09 15.79
N LYS A 53 -4.84 -2.97 14.87
CA LYS A 53 -4.22 -3.09 13.55
C LYS A 53 -5.27 -3.17 12.46
N ARG A 54 -4.97 -2.60 11.31
CA ARG A 54 -5.84 -2.67 10.14
C ARG A 54 -5.04 -2.67 8.85
N MET A 55 -5.47 -3.48 7.88
CA MET A 55 -4.95 -3.47 6.52
C MET A 55 -6.01 -2.86 5.61
N TYR A 56 -5.63 -1.82 4.89
CA TYR A 56 -6.46 -1.10 3.95
C TYR A 56 -6.04 -1.47 2.52
N LEU A 57 -7.01 -1.57 1.61
CA LEU A 57 -6.81 -1.84 0.20
C LEU A 57 -7.31 -0.67 -0.64
N SER A 58 -6.38 0.04 -1.29
CA SER A 58 -6.71 0.84 -2.46
C SER A 58 -7.15 -0.07 -3.61
N GLN A 59 -7.96 0.47 -4.51
CA GLN A 59 -8.61 -0.29 -5.56
C GLN A 59 -8.21 0.22 -6.94
N THR A 60 -7.91 -0.71 -7.84
CA THR A 60 -7.72 -0.39 -9.26
C THR A 60 -9.02 0.10 -9.88
N ASP A 61 -8.99 1.31 -10.45
CA ASP A 61 -10.14 1.98 -11.05
C ASP A 61 -9.79 2.46 -12.47
N THR A 62 -10.21 1.67 -13.45
CA THR A 62 -9.97 1.93 -14.88
C THR A 62 -11.00 2.87 -15.50
N HIS A 63 -11.87 3.51 -14.72
CA HIS A 63 -12.86 4.46 -15.26
C HIS A 63 -12.21 5.77 -15.74
N GLY A 64 -11.16 6.23 -15.04
CA GLY A 64 -10.41 7.43 -15.38
C GLY A 64 -9.49 7.29 -16.60
N CYS A 65 -8.92 8.42 -17.04
CA CYS A 65 -7.86 8.46 -18.06
C CYS A 65 -6.78 9.48 -17.65
N PRO A 66 -5.62 9.05 -17.11
CA PRO A 66 -5.28 7.65 -16.80
C PRO A 66 -6.16 7.07 -15.67
N GLY A 67 -6.30 5.75 -15.64
CA GLY A 67 -6.93 5.05 -14.52
C GLY A 67 -6.00 4.98 -13.31
N HIS A 68 -6.57 4.63 -12.15
CA HIS A 68 -5.79 4.34 -10.94
C HIS A 68 -5.42 2.86 -10.90
N PHE A 69 -4.15 2.54 -10.64
CA PHE A 69 -3.66 1.16 -10.57
C PHE A 69 -3.03 0.89 -9.20
N ALA A 70 -3.75 0.16 -8.35
CA ALA A 70 -3.35 -0.13 -6.97
C ALA A 70 -2.43 -1.35 -6.91
N ASN A 71 -1.23 -1.21 -7.47
CA ASN A 71 -0.18 -2.24 -7.54
C ASN A 71 0.90 -2.03 -6.46
N HIS A 72 1.92 -2.89 -6.43
CA HIS A 72 3.01 -2.89 -5.44
C HIS A 72 3.67 -1.51 -5.26
N GLU A 73 3.91 -0.84 -6.37
CA GLU A 73 4.68 0.40 -6.42
C GLU A 73 3.77 1.64 -6.53
N GLN A 74 2.51 1.54 -6.10
CA GLN A 74 1.57 2.68 -6.10
C GLN A 74 2.04 3.89 -5.25
N ALA A 75 3.11 3.72 -4.48
CA ALA A 75 3.75 4.75 -3.66
C ALA A 75 4.98 5.40 -4.30
N THR A 76 5.42 4.91 -5.46
CA THR A 76 6.64 5.42 -6.09
C THR A 76 6.36 6.73 -6.79
N ASP A 77 7.23 7.72 -6.57
CA ASP A 77 7.25 9.04 -7.22
C ASP A 77 8.46 9.22 -8.17
N ASP A 78 9.51 8.41 -8.00
CA ASP A 78 10.70 8.38 -8.86
C ASP A 78 11.03 6.96 -9.33
N THR A 79 10.77 6.65 -10.61
CA THR A 79 11.15 5.36 -11.23
C THR A 79 12.50 5.41 -11.96
N SER A 80 13.32 6.45 -11.80
CA SER A 80 14.57 6.67 -12.56
C SER A 80 15.63 5.59 -12.36
N PHE A 81 15.50 4.80 -11.30
CA PHE A 81 16.34 3.64 -11.02
C PHE A 81 16.04 2.42 -11.94
N PHE A 82 14.92 2.41 -12.65
CA PHE A 82 14.60 1.44 -13.71
C PHE A 82 14.80 2.04 -15.11
N ARG A 83 15.24 1.21 -16.06
CA ARG A 83 15.16 1.59 -17.48
C ARG A 83 13.69 1.82 -17.87
N PRO A 84 13.33 2.89 -18.59
CA PRO A 84 11.93 3.31 -18.82
C PRO A 84 10.99 2.23 -19.36
N LEU A 85 11.50 1.29 -20.16
CA LEU A 85 10.70 0.20 -20.72
C LEU A 85 10.36 -0.87 -19.67
N LEU A 86 11.22 -1.08 -18.68
CA LEU A 86 11.00 -2.05 -17.60
C LEU A 86 10.06 -1.50 -16.52
N SER A 87 10.12 -0.20 -16.21
CA SER A 87 9.13 0.42 -15.32
C SER A 87 7.72 0.38 -15.93
N LEU A 88 7.59 0.64 -17.24
CA LEU A 88 6.31 0.50 -17.95
C LEU A 88 5.80 -0.95 -18.05
N LEU A 89 6.68 -1.95 -18.16
CA LEU A 89 6.30 -3.36 -18.36
C LEU A 89 6.12 -4.17 -17.07
N LEU A 90 6.90 -3.88 -16.02
CA LEU A 90 6.86 -4.62 -14.76
C LEU A 90 6.02 -3.91 -13.70
N LEU A 91 5.88 -2.59 -13.81
CA LEU A 91 5.23 -1.78 -12.78
C LEU A 91 3.91 -1.17 -13.29
N ASP A 92 3.36 -1.59 -14.43
CA ASP A 92 1.98 -1.27 -14.86
C ASP A 92 1.55 0.22 -14.76
N GLY A 93 2.45 1.16 -15.03
CA GLY A 93 2.15 2.61 -14.99
C GLY A 93 2.41 3.31 -13.66
N VAL A 94 3.13 2.65 -12.75
CA VAL A 94 3.68 3.15 -11.48
C VAL A 94 4.50 4.43 -11.62
N GLY A 95 4.40 5.32 -10.64
CA GLY A 95 5.04 6.65 -10.69
C GLY A 95 4.08 7.82 -10.88
N ALA A 96 2.78 7.56 -11.07
CA ALA A 96 1.81 8.61 -11.36
C ALA A 96 1.34 9.29 -10.07
N GLU A 97 1.56 10.61 -9.98
CA GLU A 97 0.95 11.44 -8.94
C GLU A 97 -0.58 11.47 -9.17
N ASP A 98 -1.29 10.57 -8.48
CA ASP A 98 -2.74 10.40 -8.58
C ASP A 98 -3.39 10.24 -7.19
N ASN A 99 -4.70 9.97 -7.15
CA ASN A 99 -5.40 9.87 -5.86
C ASN A 99 -4.85 8.77 -4.93
N LEU A 100 -4.24 7.69 -5.44
CA LEU A 100 -3.58 6.66 -4.63
C LEU A 100 -2.36 7.23 -3.90
N ASP A 101 -1.64 8.11 -4.57
CA ASP A 101 -0.47 8.79 -4.02
C ASP A 101 -0.90 9.80 -2.92
N TRP A 102 -1.67 10.82 -3.29
CA TRP A 102 -1.91 11.97 -2.38
C TRP A 102 -3.17 11.86 -1.50
N ARG A 103 -4.21 11.10 -1.87
CA ARG A 103 -5.41 10.89 -1.02
C ARG A 103 -5.33 9.66 -0.13
N TYR A 104 -4.48 8.70 -0.48
CA TYR A 104 -4.38 7.44 0.24
C TYR A 104 -3.05 7.33 1.00
N LEU A 105 -1.91 7.19 0.30
CA LEU A 105 -0.63 6.93 0.95
C LEU A 105 -0.08 8.11 1.74
N TRP A 106 0.18 9.24 1.07
CA TRP A 106 0.78 10.41 1.73
C TRP A 106 -0.19 11.07 2.71
N SER A 107 -1.50 11.07 2.39
CA SER A 107 -2.52 11.55 3.33
C SER A 107 -2.55 10.74 4.63
N ALA A 108 -2.51 9.40 4.55
CA ALA A 108 -2.44 8.57 5.74
C ALA A 108 -1.20 8.86 6.58
N LEU A 109 -0.04 8.96 5.92
CA LEU A 109 1.23 9.23 6.60
C LEU A 109 1.18 10.58 7.33
N ASP A 110 0.74 11.64 6.65
CA ASP A 110 0.63 12.97 7.22
C ASP A 110 -0.35 13.00 8.40
N ARG A 111 -1.52 12.36 8.27
CA ARG A 111 -2.50 12.29 9.36
C ARG A 111 -1.96 11.56 10.58
N VAL A 112 -1.21 10.48 10.41
CA VAL A 112 -0.64 9.73 11.54
C VAL A 112 0.51 10.52 12.20
N ILE A 113 1.45 11.05 11.40
CA ILE A 113 2.67 11.68 11.92
C ILE A 113 2.41 13.11 12.40
N ARG A 114 1.68 13.92 11.63
CA ARG A 114 1.48 15.35 11.91
C ARG A 114 0.26 15.60 12.77
N ASP A 115 -0.85 14.92 12.47
CA ASP A 115 -2.13 15.18 13.13
C ASP A 115 -2.40 14.24 14.32
N GLY A 116 -1.55 13.23 14.51
CA GLY A 116 -1.68 12.27 15.61
C GLY A 116 -2.87 11.32 15.45
N ALA A 117 -3.37 11.15 14.23
CA ALA A 117 -4.45 10.20 13.95
C ALA A 117 -4.00 8.77 14.27
N ARG A 118 -4.94 7.95 14.74
CA ARG A 118 -4.68 6.52 14.96
C ARG A 118 -4.63 5.78 13.63
N ALA A 119 -3.51 5.11 13.38
CA ALA A 119 -3.28 4.34 12.16
C ALA A 119 -4.39 3.30 11.87
N ASP A 120 -4.88 2.62 12.89
CA ASP A 120 -5.93 1.60 12.75
C ASP A 120 -7.36 2.18 12.59
N GLN A 121 -7.51 3.50 12.62
CA GLN A 121 -8.79 4.21 12.51
C GLN A 121 -8.83 5.22 11.36
N LEU A 122 -7.93 5.09 10.39
CA LEU A 122 -7.94 5.89 9.18
C LEU A 122 -9.19 5.60 8.34
N ASP A 123 -9.63 6.63 7.65
CA ASP A 123 -10.72 6.66 6.68
C ASP A 123 -10.26 7.43 5.45
N PHE A 124 -10.79 7.08 4.28
CA PHE A 124 -10.31 7.62 3.02
C PHE A 124 -11.48 8.10 2.18
N ASP A 125 -11.42 9.36 1.75
CA ASP A 125 -12.31 9.91 0.74
C ASP A 125 -11.55 10.03 -0.58
N MET A 126 -11.78 9.04 -1.45
CA MET A 126 -11.15 8.99 -2.78
C MET A 126 -11.77 9.97 -3.78
N GLY A 127 -12.84 10.67 -3.40
CA GLY A 127 -13.52 11.66 -4.22
C GLY A 127 -14.28 11.06 -5.40
N GLN A 128 -14.41 11.86 -6.45
CA GLN A 128 -15.14 11.53 -7.67
C GLN A 128 -14.31 11.91 -8.89
N TRP A 129 -14.49 11.16 -9.97
CA TRP A 129 -14.03 11.51 -11.31
C TRP A 129 -14.73 12.78 -11.81
N SER A 130 -14.18 13.40 -12.86
CA SER A 130 -14.70 14.66 -13.42
C SER A 130 -16.11 14.57 -13.99
N ASP A 131 -16.60 13.36 -14.26
CA ASP A 131 -17.98 13.07 -14.69
C ASP A 131 -18.94 12.83 -13.51
N GLY A 132 -18.48 13.00 -12.27
CA GLY A 132 -19.25 12.82 -11.04
C GLY A 132 -19.37 11.36 -10.58
N ARG A 133 -18.73 10.39 -11.25
CA ARG A 133 -18.69 9.02 -10.74
C ARG A 133 -17.73 8.91 -9.55
N PRO A 134 -18.13 8.29 -8.43
CA PRO A 134 -17.21 8.03 -7.32
C PRO A 134 -15.99 7.23 -7.79
N VAL A 135 -14.81 7.65 -7.34
CA VAL A 135 -13.61 6.81 -7.44
C VAL A 135 -13.83 5.59 -6.54
N ARG A 136 -13.31 4.43 -6.93
CA ARG A 136 -13.37 3.24 -6.07
C ARG A 136 -12.77 3.54 -4.70
N GLN A 137 -13.51 3.16 -3.66
CA GLN A 137 -13.17 3.49 -2.28
C GLN A 137 -12.17 2.49 -1.71
N VAL A 138 -11.44 2.93 -0.69
CA VAL A 138 -10.53 2.06 0.07
C VAL A 138 -11.33 1.08 0.91
N GLU A 139 -10.94 -0.19 0.88
CA GLU A 139 -11.59 -1.24 1.65
C GLU A 139 -10.76 -1.62 2.87
N VAL A 140 -11.43 -2.00 3.97
CA VAL A 140 -10.78 -2.66 5.09
C VAL A 140 -10.74 -4.16 4.81
N TYR A 141 -9.54 -4.70 4.60
CA TYR A 141 -9.37 -6.11 4.25
C TYR A 141 -9.13 -6.99 5.47
N LEU A 142 -8.19 -6.59 6.33
CA LEU A 142 -7.92 -7.27 7.61
C LEU A 142 -8.02 -6.28 8.76
N SER A 143 -8.51 -6.76 9.90
CA SER A 143 -8.59 -5.99 11.14
C SER A 143 -8.16 -6.88 12.30
N GLY A 144 -7.50 -6.29 13.29
CA GLY A 144 -7.29 -6.95 14.57
C GLY A 144 -8.61 -7.26 15.25
N SER A 145 -8.63 -8.32 16.05
CA SER A 145 -9.80 -8.89 16.73
C SER A 145 -9.88 -8.42 18.17
#